data_AF-A0A9E1QD90-F1
#
_entry.id   AF-A0A9E1QD90-F1
#
_cell.length_a   1.000
_cell.length_b   1.000
_cell.length_c   1.000
_cell.angle_alpha   90.00
_cell.angle_beta   90.00
_cell.angle_gamma   90.00
#
_symmetry.space_group_name_H-M   'P 1'
#
loop_
_entity.id
_entity.type
_entity.pdbx_description
1 polymer ?
#
loop_
_entity_poly.entity_id
_entity_poly.type
_entity_poly.pdbx_seq_one_letter_code
_entity_poly.pdbx_strand_id
1 'polypeptide(L)'
;MYSVVDIETTGNGYKGQKITEISVFLFDGEKIIDEFTSLVNPEQAIPYFITNLTGITEAMVRTAPKFYEIAKKVAEITKDAIFVAHNVNFDYNIIRDEFKSLGFDFKRKKLCTVRLSRKIIPGLSSYSLGNICTAEGIEIAARHRAKGDAEATVELFSRLLKRDDNFTINSFLNAKSREATLPPLLDKQVVDKLPERHGVYYFKNLEKEVIYVGKSNNIKQRVISHFYDKKKKERTMCLETADISYTETGSELIALLHESSEIKHLYPKFNRAQRKAGEAVGLFSYEDQKGIVHLAFNRLKLTPNPLMKFYSIAACRSMLEKVCEVFELCPKYCHLQTNVNACFHYQLQQCKGICTGKEAVESYNKRVYEAIKSLGLQTENLVIKESGRNNKEIGFALILNGIYQGFGYVDKNQDMKEPNDYLPYVKPQKDTRDVQRILKSYLANNANTLKS
;
A
#
# COMPACT_ATOMS: atom_id res chain seq x y z
N MET A 1 -9.15 -22.09 28.71
CA MET A 1 -10.40 -22.64 28.15
C MET A 1 -10.42 -22.46 26.65
N TYR A 2 -10.74 -23.52 25.92
CA TYR A 2 -10.77 -23.58 24.46
C TYR A 2 -12.14 -24.08 24.00
N SER A 3 -12.75 -23.43 22.99
CA SER A 3 -13.91 -23.97 22.30
C SER A 3 -13.45 -24.55 20.97
N VAL A 4 -13.32 -25.88 20.90
CA VAL A 4 -12.98 -26.58 19.66
C VAL A 4 -14.25 -26.76 18.85
N VAL A 5 -14.27 -26.20 17.64
CA VAL A 5 -15.47 -26.08 16.82
C VAL A 5 -15.21 -26.66 15.44
N ASP A 6 -16.21 -27.33 14.90
CA ASP A 6 -16.27 -27.75 13.51
C ASP A 6 -17.70 -27.55 13.00
N ILE A 7 -17.85 -27.23 11.71
CA ILE A 7 -19.15 -27.06 11.05
C ILE A 7 -19.18 -27.79 9.73
N GLU A 8 -20.34 -28.39 9.43
CA GLU A 8 -20.70 -28.75 8.07
C GLU A 8 -21.57 -27.64 7.47
N THR A 9 -21.46 -27.46 6.16
CA THR A 9 -22.06 -26.30 5.49
C THR A 9 -22.60 -26.67 4.12
N THR A 10 -23.40 -25.80 3.54
CA THR A 10 -23.95 -25.96 2.19
C THR A 10 -22.92 -25.87 1.04
N GLY A 11 -21.62 -25.69 1.31
CA GLY A 11 -20.60 -25.54 0.26
C GLY A 11 -19.14 -25.49 0.73
N ASN A 12 -18.20 -25.49 -0.22
CA ASN A 12 -16.75 -25.57 0.10
C ASN A 12 -16.06 -24.20 0.34
N GLY A 13 -16.81 -23.10 0.39
CA GLY A 13 -16.30 -21.73 0.60
C GLY A 13 -17.02 -21.03 1.76
N TYR A 14 -16.55 -19.85 2.18
CA TYR A 14 -17.20 -19.13 3.30
C TYR A 14 -18.29 -18.13 2.86
N LYS A 15 -18.27 -17.66 1.60
CA LYS A 15 -19.24 -16.65 1.14
C LYS A 15 -20.58 -17.29 0.79
N GLY A 16 -21.65 -16.79 1.41
CA GLY A 16 -23.02 -17.20 1.13
C GLY A 16 -23.37 -18.63 1.54
N GLN A 17 -22.50 -19.29 2.32
CA GLN A 17 -22.78 -20.63 2.84
C GLN A 17 -23.45 -20.54 4.20
N LYS A 18 -24.28 -21.54 4.48
CA LYS A 18 -25.06 -21.69 5.70
C LYS A 18 -24.67 -22.97 6.41
N ILE A 19 -24.79 -22.98 7.72
CA ILE A 19 -24.45 -24.13 8.57
C ILE A 19 -25.52 -25.20 8.42
N THR A 20 -25.10 -26.46 8.24
CA THR A 20 -25.97 -27.65 8.21
C THR A 20 -25.78 -28.54 9.43
N GLU A 21 -24.61 -28.47 10.06
CA GLU A 21 -24.30 -29.09 11.35
C GLU A 21 -23.24 -28.25 12.06
N ILE A 22 -23.33 -28.15 13.38
CA ILE A 22 -22.31 -27.52 14.23
C ILE A 22 -21.99 -28.42 15.41
N SER A 23 -20.71 -28.55 15.72
CA SER A 23 -20.23 -29.19 16.94
C SER A 23 -19.26 -28.27 17.68
N VAL A 24 -19.44 -28.12 18.98
CA VAL A 24 -18.60 -27.31 19.87
C VAL A 24 -18.25 -28.11 21.11
N PHE A 25 -16.96 -28.32 21.33
CA PHE A 25 -16.41 -28.92 22.54
C PHE A 25 -15.69 -27.87 23.37
N LEU A 26 -16.15 -27.68 24.61
CA LEU A 26 -15.47 -26.85 25.59
C LEU A 26 -14.38 -27.70 26.27
N PHE A 27 -13.13 -27.30 26.13
CA PHE A 27 -11.95 -28.07 26.51
C PHE A 27 -11.04 -27.23 27.40
N ASP A 28 -10.65 -27.76 28.57
CA ASP A 28 -9.82 -27.03 29.54
C ASP A 28 -8.32 -27.08 29.21
N GLY A 29 -7.91 -28.00 28.33
CA GLY A 29 -6.51 -28.29 28.02
C GLY A 29 -6.15 -29.76 28.29
N GLU A 30 -6.95 -30.45 29.09
CA GLU A 30 -6.77 -31.86 29.44
C GLU A 30 -8.02 -32.70 29.15
N LYS A 31 -9.22 -32.17 29.43
CA LYS A 31 -10.51 -32.87 29.24
C LYS A 31 -11.60 -31.95 28.69
N ILE A 32 -12.61 -32.59 28.12
CA ILE A 32 -13.85 -31.92 27.67
C ILE A 32 -14.71 -31.63 28.91
N ILE A 33 -15.19 -30.39 29.01
CA ILE A 33 -15.99 -29.85 30.12
C ILE A 33 -17.47 -29.73 29.75
N ASP A 34 -17.76 -29.37 28.50
CA ASP A 34 -19.11 -29.25 27.96
C ASP A 34 -19.07 -29.56 26.46
N GLU A 35 -20.19 -30.03 25.91
CA GLU A 35 -20.35 -30.27 24.48
C GLU A 35 -21.71 -29.78 23.96
N PHE A 36 -21.71 -29.31 22.73
CA PHE A 36 -22.94 -28.97 22.02
C PHE A 36 -22.82 -29.39 20.55
N THR A 37 -23.71 -30.27 20.11
CA THR A 37 -23.80 -30.68 18.70
C THR A 37 -25.25 -30.54 18.23
N SER A 38 -25.45 -29.99 17.04
CA SER A 38 -26.79 -29.87 16.46
C SER A 38 -26.73 -29.88 14.93
N LEU A 39 -27.69 -30.56 14.31
CA LEU A 39 -28.06 -30.25 12.92
C LEU A 39 -28.67 -28.86 12.86
N VAL A 40 -28.50 -28.17 11.75
CA VAL A 40 -29.01 -26.81 11.55
C VAL A 40 -29.79 -26.77 10.25
N ASN A 41 -30.99 -26.21 10.27
CA ASN A 41 -31.71 -25.87 9.06
C ASN A 41 -31.03 -24.67 8.39
N PRO A 42 -30.38 -24.83 7.22
CA PRO A 42 -29.63 -23.76 6.58
C PRO A 42 -30.52 -22.73 5.88
N GLU A 43 -31.83 -22.98 5.79
CA GLU A 43 -32.80 -22.18 5.02
C GLU A 43 -32.42 -22.01 3.53
N GLN A 44 -31.62 -22.94 3.00
CA GLN A 44 -31.25 -23.00 1.59
C GLN A 44 -30.95 -24.44 1.17
N ALA A 45 -30.97 -24.69 -0.15
CA ALA A 45 -30.69 -26.02 -0.69
C ALA A 45 -29.21 -26.43 -0.47
N ILE A 46 -29.03 -27.68 -0.10
CA ILE A 46 -27.76 -28.40 0.04
C ILE A 46 -27.48 -29.09 -1.30
N PRO A 47 -26.40 -28.71 -2.00
CA PRO A 47 -26.01 -29.36 -3.24
C PRO A 47 -25.72 -30.86 -3.04
N TYR A 48 -26.06 -31.69 -4.04
CA TYR A 48 -25.89 -33.15 -3.97
C TYR A 48 -24.46 -33.59 -3.63
N PHE A 49 -23.45 -32.87 -4.13
CA PHE A 49 -22.04 -33.18 -3.82
C PHE A 49 -21.69 -32.97 -2.34
N ILE A 50 -22.35 -32.04 -1.64
CA ILE A 50 -22.18 -31.82 -0.19
C ILE A 50 -22.88 -32.92 0.60
N THR A 51 -24.09 -33.31 0.19
CA THR A 51 -24.78 -34.45 0.79
C THR A 51 -23.98 -35.74 0.65
N ASN A 52 -23.35 -35.99 -0.49
CA ASN A 52 -22.46 -37.16 -0.68
C ASN A 52 -21.20 -37.09 0.20
N LEU A 53 -20.70 -35.89 0.46
CA LEU A 53 -19.51 -35.68 1.28
C LEU A 53 -19.79 -35.86 2.77
N THR A 54 -20.88 -35.26 3.25
CA THR A 54 -21.19 -35.14 4.70
C THR A 54 -22.23 -36.15 5.19
N GLY A 55 -22.98 -36.76 4.26
CA GLY A 55 -24.16 -37.56 4.58
C GLY A 55 -25.38 -36.75 5.04
N ILE A 56 -25.29 -35.42 5.12
CA ILE A 56 -26.38 -34.56 5.57
C ILE A 56 -27.35 -34.31 4.41
N THR A 57 -28.58 -34.79 4.57
CA THR A 57 -29.65 -34.65 3.57
C THR A 57 -30.59 -33.50 3.92
N GLU A 58 -31.27 -32.97 2.90
CA GLU A 58 -32.39 -32.02 3.07
C GLU A 58 -33.43 -32.51 4.07
N ALA A 59 -33.75 -33.80 4.06
CA ALA A 59 -34.73 -34.39 4.96
C ALA A 59 -34.30 -34.29 6.43
N MET A 60 -33.00 -34.47 6.72
CA MET A 60 -32.45 -34.39 8.08
C MET A 60 -32.52 -32.96 8.63
N VAL A 61 -32.18 -31.96 7.81
CA VAL A 61 -32.12 -30.57 8.28
C VAL A 61 -33.46 -29.84 8.22
N ARG A 62 -34.46 -30.39 7.50
CA ARG A 62 -35.78 -29.74 7.34
C ARG A 62 -36.46 -29.40 8.66
N THR A 63 -36.36 -30.30 9.64
CA THR A 63 -36.97 -30.16 10.98
C THR A 63 -35.95 -29.81 12.05
N ALA A 64 -34.67 -29.66 11.68
CA ALA A 64 -33.62 -29.19 12.57
C ALA A 64 -33.86 -27.72 12.94
N PRO A 65 -33.34 -27.26 14.10
CA PRO A 65 -33.43 -25.86 14.47
C PRO A 65 -32.70 -24.98 13.47
N LYS A 66 -33.22 -23.78 13.22
CA LYS A 66 -32.52 -22.73 12.47
C LYS A 66 -31.41 -22.14 13.34
N PHE A 67 -30.43 -21.51 12.71
CA PHE A 67 -29.28 -20.97 13.46
C PHE A 67 -29.70 -20.01 14.59
N TYR A 68 -30.70 -19.15 14.38
CA TYR A 68 -31.15 -18.21 15.42
C TYR A 68 -31.70 -18.88 16.67
N GLU A 69 -32.22 -20.12 16.56
CA GLU A 69 -32.76 -20.89 17.67
C GLU A 69 -31.65 -21.45 18.56
N ILE A 70 -30.48 -21.74 17.98
CA ILE A 70 -29.31 -22.27 18.70
C ILE A 70 -28.24 -21.20 19.00
N ALA A 71 -28.35 -20.01 18.41
CA ALA A 71 -27.35 -18.95 18.49
C ALA A 71 -26.96 -18.59 19.93
N LYS A 72 -27.94 -18.57 20.85
CA LYS A 72 -27.69 -18.30 22.28
C LYS A 72 -26.78 -19.37 22.90
N LYS A 73 -27.07 -20.65 22.69
CA LYS A 73 -26.27 -21.77 23.23
C LYS A 73 -24.86 -21.76 22.66
N VAL A 74 -24.69 -21.49 21.36
CA VAL A 74 -23.37 -21.34 20.71
C VAL A 74 -22.59 -20.15 21.28
N ALA A 75 -23.26 -19.01 21.50
CA ALA A 75 -22.62 -17.83 22.08
C ALA A 75 -22.16 -18.07 23.53
N GLU A 76 -22.97 -18.78 24.31
CA GLU A 76 -22.70 -19.14 25.72
C GLU A 76 -21.55 -20.14 25.84
N ILE A 77 -21.58 -21.27 25.13
CA ILE A 77 -20.52 -22.29 25.23
C ILE A 77 -19.16 -21.78 24.71
N THR A 78 -19.16 -20.81 23.78
CA THR A 78 -17.92 -20.19 23.28
C THR A 78 -17.50 -18.94 24.06
N LYS A 79 -18.27 -18.52 25.08
CA LYS A 79 -17.98 -17.30 25.84
C LYS A 79 -16.67 -17.45 26.62
N ASP A 80 -15.84 -16.40 26.57
CA ASP A 80 -14.54 -16.32 27.27
C ASP A 80 -13.55 -17.47 26.95
N ALA A 81 -13.83 -18.25 25.90
CA ALA A 81 -12.98 -19.30 25.39
C ALA A 81 -12.24 -18.87 24.12
N ILE A 82 -11.09 -19.50 23.87
CA ILE A 82 -10.37 -19.36 22.59
C ILE A 82 -11.03 -20.29 21.57
N PHE A 83 -11.46 -19.75 20.44
CA PHE A 83 -12.04 -20.50 19.34
C PHE A 83 -10.96 -21.29 18.58
N VAL A 84 -11.06 -22.61 18.55
CA VAL A 84 -10.09 -23.49 17.90
C VAL A 84 -10.79 -24.29 16.81
N ALA A 85 -10.23 -24.35 15.60
CA ALA A 85 -10.74 -25.23 14.55
C ALA A 85 -9.65 -25.63 13.55
N HIS A 86 -9.89 -26.72 12.81
CA HIS A 86 -8.99 -27.23 11.80
C HIS A 86 -9.20 -26.50 10.46
N ASN A 87 -8.48 -25.39 10.29
CA ASN A 87 -8.72 -24.33 9.29
C ASN A 87 -9.68 -23.22 9.75
N VAL A 88 -9.47 -22.73 10.97
CA VAL A 88 -10.32 -21.75 11.68
C VAL A 88 -10.92 -20.58 10.92
N ASN A 89 -10.31 -20.11 9.83
CA ASN A 89 -10.91 -19.01 9.07
C ASN A 89 -12.14 -19.44 8.28
N PHE A 90 -12.31 -20.74 8.01
CA PHE A 90 -13.52 -21.26 7.38
C PHE A 90 -14.69 -21.18 8.36
N ASP A 91 -14.61 -21.95 9.45
CA ASP A 91 -15.66 -22.11 10.45
C ASP A 91 -16.03 -20.78 11.11
N TYR A 92 -15.01 -20.05 11.58
CA TYR A 92 -15.20 -18.81 12.31
C TYR A 92 -15.91 -17.75 11.47
N ASN A 93 -15.59 -17.64 10.19
CA ASN A 93 -16.20 -16.60 9.35
C ASN A 93 -17.67 -16.91 9.06
N ILE A 94 -18.03 -18.18 8.84
CA ILE A 94 -19.42 -18.57 8.61
C ILE A 94 -20.24 -18.36 9.88
N ILE A 95 -19.76 -18.84 11.04
CA ILE A 95 -20.43 -18.60 12.33
C ILE A 95 -20.57 -17.10 12.62
N ARG A 96 -19.52 -16.31 12.38
CA ARG A 96 -19.58 -14.86 12.55
C ARG A 96 -20.62 -14.23 11.62
N ASP A 97 -20.71 -14.67 10.36
CA ASP A 97 -21.64 -14.11 9.40
C ASP A 97 -23.10 -14.51 9.75
N GLU A 98 -23.33 -15.71 10.30
CA GLU A 98 -24.62 -16.11 10.87
C GLU A 98 -25.01 -15.21 12.05
N PHE A 99 -24.12 -14.99 13.03
CA PHE A 99 -24.38 -14.06 14.13
C PHE A 99 -24.60 -12.63 13.67
N LYS A 100 -23.83 -12.18 12.67
CA LYS A 100 -23.96 -10.84 12.09
C LYS A 100 -25.34 -10.65 11.46
N SER A 101 -25.92 -11.69 10.85
CA SER A 101 -27.28 -11.63 10.30
C SER A 101 -28.35 -11.41 11.37
N LEU A 102 -28.05 -11.78 12.62
CA LEU A 102 -28.89 -11.57 13.80
C LEU A 102 -28.59 -10.25 14.53
N GLY A 103 -27.70 -9.42 14.00
CA GLY A 103 -27.27 -8.18 14.64
C GLY A 103 -26.29 -8.37 15.80
N PHE A 104 -25.69 -9.54 15.95
CA PHE A 104 -24.73 -9.85 17.03
C PHE A 104 -23.28 -9.81 16.52
N ASP A 105 -22.42 -9.04 17.19
CA ASP A 105 -20.99 -8.93 16.85
C ASP A 105 -20.17 -10.07 17.48
N PHE A 106 -20.08 -11.20 16.78
CA PHE A 106 -19.35 -12.38 17.26
C PHE A 106 -17.83 -12.19 17.17
N LYS A 107 -17.21 -11.93 18.34
CA LYS A 107 -15.77 -11.75 18.51
C LYS A 107 -15.19 -12.74 19.51
N ARG A 108 -14.28 -13.60 19.07
CA ARG A 108 -13.45 -14.48 19.91
C ARG A 108 -12.00 -14.46 19.46
N LYS A 109 -11.07 -14.71 20.38
CA LYS A 109 -9.70 -15.08 20.02
C LYS A 109 -9.75 -16.41 19.26
N LYS A 110 -8.81 -16.65 18.35
CA LYS A 110 -8.84 -17.83 17.48
C LYS A 110 -7.49 -18.50 17.32
N LEU A 111 -7.50 -19.83 17.24
CA LEU A 111 -6.36 -20.68 16.91
C LEU A 111 -6.70 -21.62 15.76
N CYS A 112 -5.70 -21.89 14.92
CA CYS A 112 -5.84 -22.78 13.77
C CYS A 112 -4.91 -23.97 13.95
N THR A 113 -5.49 -25.16 14.13
CA THR A 113 -4.68 -26.38 14.35
C THR A 113 -3.79 -26.68 13.14
N VAL A 114 -4.24 -26.42 11.90
CA VAL A 114 -3.37 -26.51 10.70
C VAL A 114 -2.09 -25.68 10.83
N ARG A 115 -2.21 -24.43 11.33
CA ARG A 115 -1.05 -23.54 11.46
C ARG A 115 -0.15 -23.95 12.63
N LEU A 116 -0.74 -24.36 13.74
CA LEU A 116 -0.02 -24.86 14.91
C LEU A 116 0.73 -26.15 14.57
N SER A 117 0.07 -27.12 13.93
CA SER A 117 0.67 -28.37 13.48
C SER A 117 1.85 -28.15 12.54
N ARG A 118 1.76 -27.22 11.59
CA ARG A 118 2.91 -26.91 10.71
C ARG A 118 4.15 -26.42 11.45
N LYS A 119 3.97 -25.83 12.63
CA LYS A 119 5.07 -25.30 13.45
C LYS A 119 5.57 -26.33 14.45
N ILE A 120 4.67 -27.00 15.14
CA ILE A 120 4.97 -27.96 16.21
C ILE A 120 5.33 -29.34 15.65
N ILE A 121 4.79 -29.71 14.49
CA ILE A 121 4.96 -31.02 13.83
C ILE A 121 5.33 -30.79 12.35
N PRO A 122 6.51 -30.23 12.05
CA PRO A 122 6.91 -29.97 10.67
C PRO A 122 7.19 -31.26 9.88
N GLY A 123 7.17 -31.18 8.55
CA GLY A 123 7.62 -32.27 7.66
C GLY A 123 6.53 -33.11 6.99
N LEU A 124 5.25 -32.95 7.34
CA LEU A 124 4.16 -33.68 6.68
C LEU A 124 3.88 -33.15 5.25
N SER A 125 3.54 -34.06 4.34
CA SER A 125 3.17 -33.74 2.95
C SER A 125 1.82 -33.00 2.85
N SER A 126 0.93 -33.23 3.82
CA SER A 126 -0.37 -32.56 3.94
C SER A 126 -0.76 -32.41 5.40
N TYR A 127 -1.46 -31.32 5.71
CA TYR A 127 -1.99 -31.01 7.04
C TYR A 127 -3.51 -30.93 7.03
N SER A 128 -4.19 -31.55 6.06
CA SER A 128 -5.62 -31.80 6.14
C SER A 128 -5.93 -32.72 7.32
N LEU A 129 -7.09 -32.56 7.96
CA LEU A 129 -7.44 -33.27 9.20
C LEU A 129 -7.19 -34.78 9.07
N GLY A 130 -7.73 -35.41 8.02
CA GLY A 130 -7.50 -36.83 7.74
C GLY A 130 -6.01 -37.20 7.71
N ASN A 131 -5.21 -36.54 6.89
CA ASN A 131 -3.79 -36.89 6.73
C ASN A 131 -2.97 -36.66 8.01
N ILE A 132 -3.24 -35.60 8.77
CA ILE A 132 -2.52 -35.38 10.03
C ILE A 132 -2.97 -36.34 11.12
N CYS A 133 -4.28 -36.63 11.21
CA CYS A 133 -4.78 -37.64 12.13
C CYS A 133 -4.19 -39.02 11.81
N THR A 134 -4.10 -39.40 10.54
CA THR A 134 -3.41 -40.63 10.13
C THR A 134 -1.93 -40.62 10.52
N ALA A 135 -1.21 -39.52 10.27
CA ALA A 135 0.21 -39.41 10.62
C ALA A 135 0.45 -39.47 12.14
N GLU A 136 -0.50 -38.99 12.93
CA GLU A 136 -0.44 -39.00 14.39
C GLU A 136 -1.10 -40.24 15.02
N GLY A 137 -1.71 -41.13 14.24
CA GLY A 137 -2.46 -42.28 14.79
C GLY A 137 -3.69 -41.88 15.60
N ILE A 138 -4.41 -40.84 15.16
CA ILE A 138 -5.69 -40.40 15.69
C ILE A 138 -6.80 -41.00 14.82
N GLU A 139 -7.70 -41.76 15.43
CA GLU A 139 -8.87 -42.31 14.74
C GLU A 139 -9.96 -41.25 14.56
N ILE A 140 -10.63 -41.26 13.40
CA ILE A 140 -11.77 -40.38 13.11
C ILE A 140 -13.00 -41.26 12.93
N ALA A 141 -13.83 -41.37 13.97
CA ALA A 141 -14.97 -42.31 14.00
C ALA A 141 -16.09 -41.97 12.99
N ALA A 142 -16.25 -40.68 12.64
CA ALA A 142 -17.26 -40.22 11.69
C ALA A 142 -16.74 -39.03 10.86
N ARG A 143 -15.84 -39.31 9.91
CA ARG A 143 -15.24 -38.29 9.06
C ARG A 143 -16.30 -37.55 8.24
N HIS A 144 -16.16 -36.23 8.08
CA HIS A 144 -17.15 -35.37 7.41
C HIS A 144 -18.49 -35.26 8.15
N ARG A 145 -18.45 -35.45 9.46
CA ARG A 145 -19.49 -35.04 10.40
C ARG A 145 -18.86 -34.12 11.40
N ALA A 146 -19.54 -33.03 11.72
CA ALA A 146 -18.97 -31.97 12.56
C ALA A 146 -18.54 -32.53 13.93
N LYS A 147 -19.28 -33.49 14.49
CA LYS A 147 -18.90 -34.12 15.77
C LYS A 147 -17.59 -34.89 15.67
N GLY A 148 -17.48 -35.79 14.68
CA GLY A 148 -16.30 -36.65 14.53
C GLY A 148 -15.04 -35.85 14.20
N ASP A 149 -15.16 -34.84 13.33
CA ASP A 149 -14.04 -33.98 12.96
C ASP A 149 -13.62 -33.03 14.10
N ALA A 150 -14.57 -32.55 14.91
CA ALA A 150 -14.26 -31.78 16.11
C ALA A 150 -13.61 -32.62 17.22
N GLU A 151 -14.05 -33.87 17.46
CA GLU A 151 -13.42 -34.81 18.40
C GLU A 151 -11.96 -35.10 18.01
N ALA A 152 -11.72 -35.41 16.74
CA ALA A 152 -10.37 -35.60 16.21
C ALA A 152 -9.51 -34.33 16.36
N THR A 153 -10.14 -33.15 16.21
CA THR A 153 -9.47 -31.85 16.40
C THR A 153 -9.14 -31.60 17.88
N VAL A 154 -9.99 -32.00 18.84
CA VAL A 154 -9.71 -31.93 20.28
C VAL A 154 -8.47 -32.77 20.61
N GLU A 155 -8.44 -34.03 20.14
CA GLU A 155 -7.30 -34.93 20.38
C GLU A 155 -6.02 -34.39 19.76
N LEU A 156 -6.07 -33.95 18.49
CA LEU A 156 -4.94 -33.31 17.83
C LEU A 156 -4.45 -32.10 18.62
N PHE A 157 -5.37 -31.22 19.05
CA PHE A 157 -5.02 -30.01 19.79
C PHE A 157 -4.45 -30.31 21.18
N SER A 158 -4.96 -31.32 21.88
CA SER A 158 -4.39 -31.83 23.14
C SER A 158 -2.94 -32.27 22.96
N ARG A 159 -2.62 -33.00 21.88
CA ARG A 159 -1.24 -33.38 21.55
C ARG A 159 -0.36 -32.19 21.21
N LEU A 160 -0.89 -31.20 20.49
CA LEU A 160 -0.16 -29.96 20.19
C LEU A 160 0.16 -29.17 21.47
N LEU A 161 -0.78 -29.07 22.41
CA LEU A 161 -0.55 -28.45 23.72
C LEU A 161 0.57 -29.14 24.49
N LYS A 162 0.57 -30.48 24.51
CA LYS A 162 1.61 -31.28 25.18
C LYS A 162 2.99 -31.16 24.54
N ARG A 163 3.06 -30.91 23.22
CA ARG A 163 4.31 -30.76 22.45
C ARG A 163 4.80 -29.31 22.34
N ASP A 164 4.06 -28.33 22.84
CA ASP A 164 4.44 -26.91 22.73
C ASP A 164 5.51 -26.53 23.76
N ASP A 165 6.77 -26.82 23.43
CA ASP A 165 7.96 -26.52 24.23
C ASP A 165 8.42 -25.05 24.16
N ASN A 166 8.01 -24.32 23.11
CA ASN A 166 8.53 -23.01 22.76
C ASN A 166 7.50 -21.87 22.86
N PHE A 167 6.42 -22.04 23.66
CA PHE A 167 5.34 -21.07 23.79
C PHE A 167 4.70 -20.67 22.44
N THR A 168 4.70 -21.57 21.46
CA THR A 168 4.18 -21.36 20.11
C THR A 168 2.70 -21.01 20.17
N ILE A 169 1.90 -21.71 20.97
CA ILE A 169 0.46 -21.46 21.06
C ILE A 169 0.19 -20.07 21.63
N ASN A 170 0.95 -19.66 22.65
CA ASN A 170 0.85 -18.32 23.25
C ASN A 170 1.26 -17.24 22.25
N SER A 171 2.28 -17.51 21.42
CA SER A 171 2.65 -16.60 20.34
C SER A 171 1.45 -16.39 19.44
N PHE A 172 0.72 -17.42 18.99
CA PHE A 172 -0.46 -17.26 18.12
C PHE A 172 -1.66 -16.53 18.75
N LEU A 173 -1.73 -16.41 20.09
CA LEU A 173 -2.83 -15.74 20.81
C LEU A 173 -2.60 -14.26 21.07
N ASN A 174 -1.36 -13.78 20.97
CA ASN A 174 -1.06 -12.37 21.18
C ASN A 174 -1.64 -11.52 20.04
N ALA A 175 -2.45 -10.50 20.33
CA ALA A 175 -2.94 -9.58 19.29
C ALA A 175 -1.79 -8.82 18.58
N LYS A 176 -0.60 -8.81 19.20
CA LYS A 176 0.67 -8.33 18.64
C LYS A 176 1.45 -9.39 17.85
N SER A 177 1.07 -10.67 17.89
CA SER A 177 1.62 -11.73 17.03
C SER A 177 1.04 -11.70 15.63
N ARG A 178 1.14 -10.51 15.06
CA ARG A 178 1.40 -10.32 13.65
C ARG A 178 2.77 -10.93 13.25
N GLU A 179 3.07 -12.16 13.70
CA GLU A 179 4.08 -12.99 13.08
C GLU A 179 3.43 -13.59 11.83
N ALA A 180 3.51 -12.79 10.77
CA ALA A 180 3.65 -13.31 9.44
C ALA A 180 4.76 -14.37 9.49
N THR A 181 4.64 -15.42 8.68
CA THR A 181 5.84 -16.17 8.30
C THR A 181 6.82 -15.13 7.77
N LEU A 182 7.82 -14.78 8.57
CA LEU A 182 8.88 -13.89 8.13
C LEU A 182 9.45 -14.48 6.84
N PRO A 183 9.94 -13.63 5.91
CA PRO A 183 10.78 -14.11 4.84
C PRO A 183 11.77 -15.16 5.34
N PRO A 184 11.96 -16.28 4.64
CA PRO A 184 12.77 -17.39 5.12
C PRO A 184 14.24 -16.99 5.33
N LEU A 185 14.70 -15.93 4.68
CA LEU A 185 16.07 -15.43 4.72
C LEU A 185 16.26 -14.26 5.70
N LEU A 186 15.18 -13.75 6.30
CA LEU A 186 15.21 -12.55 7.14
C LEU A 186 15.22 -12.92 8.62
N ASP A 187 16.25 -12.49 9.33
CA ASP A 187 16.31 -12.59 10.78
C ASP A 187 15.23 -11.71 11.42
N LYS A 188 14.47 -12.29 12.36
CA LYS A 188 13.45 -11.60 13.16
C LYS A 188 14.00 -10.35 13.86
N GLN A 189 15.25 -10.39 14.33
CA GLN A 189 15.88 -9.27 15.02
C GLN A 189 15.95 -8.00 14.16
N VAL A 190 16.05 -8.16 12.83
CA VAL A 190 16.06 -7.03 11.89
C VAL A 190 14.71 -6.30 11.93
N VAL A 191 13.61 -7.06 11.92
CA VAL A 191 12.25 -6.50 11.95
C VAL A 191 11.93 -5.87 13.31
N ASP A 192 12.41 -6.47 14.40
CA ASP A 192 12.18 -5.98 15.74
C ASP A 192 12.81 -4.60 15.99
N LYS A 193 13.99 -4.36 15.39
CA LYS A 193 14.75 -3.10 15.45
C LYS A 193 14.21 -1.97 14.55
N LEU A 194 13.21 -2.23 13.71
CA LEU A 194 12.63 -1.18 12.86
C LEU A 194 11.86 -0.13 13.69
N PRO A 195 11.98 1.16 13.36
CA PRO A 195 11.32 2.22 14.12
C PRO A 195 9.84 2.38 13.70
N GLU A 196 9.04 2.90 14.61
CA GLU A 196 7.65 3.32 14.36
C GLU A 196 7.59 4.82 14.00
N ARG A 197 8.40 5.24 13.01
CA ARG A 197 8.57 6.66 12.61
C ARG A 197 8.50 6.85 11.10
N HIS A 198 8.43 8.12 10.68
CA HIS A 198 8.49 8.54 9.28
C HIS A 198 9.84 8.22 8.67
N GLY A 199 9.85 7.57 7.50
CA GLY A 199 11.09 7.31 6.77
C GLY A 199 10.95 6.43 5.55
N VAL A 200 12.12 6.15 4.99
CA VAL A 200 12.33 5.29 3.82
C VAL A 200 12.94 3.98 4.29
N TYR A 201 12.48 2.85 3.78
CA TYR A 201 13.00 1.53 4.08
C TYR A 201 13.40 0.78 2.80
N TYR A 202 14.34 -0.14 2.95
CA TYR A 202 15.05 -0.79 1.86
C TYR A 202 15.06 -2.29 2.11
N PHE A 203 14.51 -3.08 1.20
CA PHE A 203 14.65 -4.54 1.25
C PHE A 203 15.86 -4.94 0.42
N LYS A 204 16.67 -5.85 0.97
CA LYS A 204 17.89 -6.35 0.33
C LYS A 204 17.87 -7.87 0.20
N ASN A 205 18.51 -8.39 -0.84
CA ASN A 205 18.78 -9.82 -1.00
C ASN A 205 20.01 -10.26 -0.20
N LEU A 206 20.38 -11.54 -0.32
CA LEU A 206 21.55 -12.13 0.33
C LEU A 206 22.86 -11.45 -0.10
N GLU A 207 22.89 -10.96 -1.34
CA GLU A 207 24.00 -10.22 -1.94
C GLU A 207 24.08 -8.76 -1.45
N LYS A 208 23.19 -8.34 -0.54
CA LYS A 208 23.04 -6.97 -0.01
C LYS A 208 22.60 -5.93 -1.05
N GLU A 209 22.12 -6.35 -2.21
CA GLU A 209 21.58 -5.47 -3.24
C GLU A 209 20.17 -5.00 -2.85
N VAL A 210 19.88 -3.72 -3.05
CA VAL A 210 18.54 -3.18 -2.77
C VAL A 210 17.55 -3.61 -3.86
N ILE A 211 16.63 -4.49 -3.49
CA ILE A 211 15.60 -5.02 -4.41
C ILE A 211 14.30 -4.22 -4.38
N TYR A 212 14.04 -3.49 -3.29
CA TYR A 212 12.86 -2.63 -3.12
C TYR A 212 13.15 -1.45 -2.19
N VAL A 213 12.54 -0.30 -2.50
CA VAL A 213 12.54 0.90 -1.67
C VAL A 213 11.09 1.30 -1.42
N GLY A 214 10.74 1.65 -0.18
CA GLY A 214 9.40 2.14 0.15
C GLY A 214 9.43 3.24 1.21
N LYS A 215 8.34 3.99 1.32
CA LYS A 215 8.14 5.04 2.33
C LYS A 215 6.98 4.75 3.28
N SER A 216 7.04 5.29 4.49
CA SER A 216 5.94 5.23 5.45
C SER A 216 6.01 6.33 6.52
N ASN A 217 4.88 6.63 7.15
CA ASN A 217 4.81 7.35 8.42
C ASN A 217 5.14 6.46 9.64
N ASN A 218 5.01 5.14 9.47
CA ASN A 218 5.44 4.12 10.41
C ASN A 218 6.15 3.00 9.65
N ILE A 219 7.50 3.02 9.67
CA ILE A 219 8.34 2.06 8.93
C ILE A 219 8.00 0.63 9.35
N LYS A 220 8.06 0.30 10.64
CA LYS A 220 7.84 -1.06 11.15
C LYS A 220 6.49 -1.63 10.70
N GLN A 221 5.41 -0.88 10.90
CA GLN A 221 4.06 -1.31 10.51
C GLN A 221 3.95 -1.54 9.00
N ARG A 222 4.56 -0.67 8.19
CA ARG A 222 4.51 -0.79 6.73
C ARG A 222 5.31 -1.97 6.21
N VAL A 223 6.51 -2.20 6.73
CA VAL A 223 7.33 -3.38 6.41
C VAL A 223 6.55 -4.66 6.72
N ILE A 224 5.96 -4.75 7.90
CA ILE A 224 5.15 -5.91 8.30
C ILE A 224 3.97 -6.12 7.34
N SER A 225 3.34 -5.04 6.85
CA SER A 225 2.23 -5.15 5.90
C SER A 225 2.60 -5.82 4.56
N HIS A 226 3.85 -5.67 4.10
CA HIS A 226 4.35 -6.34 2.90
C HIS A 226 4.37 -7.87 3.06
N PHE A 227 4.73 -8.36 4.25
CA PHE A 227 4.78 -9.80 4.54
C PHE A 227 3.39 -10.46 4.53
N TYR A 228 2.32 -9.66 4.64
CA TYR A 228 0.93 -10.13 4.61
C TYR A 228 0.26 -10.04 3.24
N ASP A 229 0.77 -9.23 2.33
CA ASP A 229 0.15 -9.05 1.03
C ASP A 229 0.35 -10.33 0.19
N LYS A 230 -0.78 -10.90 -0.25
CA LYS A 230 -0.82 -12.16 -1.01
C LYS A 230 -0.52 -11.95 -2.50
N LYS A 231 -0.38 -10.72 -2.98
CA LYS A 231 -0.03 -10.44 -4.38
C LYS A 231 1.28 -11.12 -4.76
N LYS A 232 1.35 -11.65 -5.98
CA LYS A 232 2.54 -12.36 -6.51
C LYS A 232 3.82 -11.55 -6.33
N LYS A 233 3.79 -10.25 -6.68
CA LYS A 233 4.92 -9.33 -6.53
C LYS A 233 5.43 -9.29 -5.09
N GLU A 234 4.53 -9.11 -4.12
CA GLU A 234 4.84 -8.96 -2.71
C GLU A 234 5.44 -10.26 -2.14
N ARG A 235 4.84 -11.41 -2.48
CA ARG A 235 5.39 -12.72 -2.12
C ARG A 235 6.79 -12.95 -2.68
N THR A 236 7.01 -12.70 -3.97
CA THR A 236 8.33 -12.87 -4.59
C THR A 236 9.37 -11.96 -3.96
N MET A 237 9.03 -10.68 -3.74
CA MET A 237 9.91 -9.73 -3.07
C MET A 237 10.26 -10.18 -1.65
N CYS A 238 9.28 -10.65 -0.88
CA CYS A 238 9.50 -11.17 0.47
C CYS A 238 10.42 -12.39 0.44
N LEU A 239 10.21 -13.36 -0.46
CA LEU A 239 11.07 -14.55 -0.57
C LEU A 239 12.54 -14.21 -0.88
N GLU A 240 12.79 -13.13 -1.63
CA GLU A 240 14.14 -12.64 -1.96
C GLU A 240 14.73 -11.72 -0.87
N THR A 241 13.97 -11.36 0.16
CA THR A 241 14.43 -10.42 1.20
C THR A 241 15.20 -11.14 2.30
N ALA A 242 16.46 -10.76 2.50
CA ALA A 242 17.35 -11.24 3.54
C ALA A 242 17.73 -10.18 4.60
N ASP A 243 17.69 -8.88 4.23
CA ASP A 243 17.95 -7.77 5.15
C ASP A 243 17.01 -6.59 4.88
N ILE A 244 16.79 -5.76 5.91
CA ILE A 244 16.01 -4.54 5.82
C ILE A 244 16.75 -3.41 6.53
N SER A 245 17.07 -2.35 5.79
CA SER A 245 17.58 -1.10 6.36
C SER A 245 16.58 0.04 6.21
N TYR A 246 16.82 1.16 6.88
CA TYR A 246 15.94 2.32 6.83
C TYR A 246 16.70 3.63 7.00
N THR A 247 16.03 4.73 6.68
CA THR A 247 16.45 6.10 6.97
C THR A 247 15.26 6.87 7.51
N GLU A 248 15.38 7.37 8.73
CA GLU A 248 14.38 8.26 9.34
C GLU A 248 14.39 9.62 8.64
N THR A 249 13.19 10.18 8.45
CA THR A 249 13.02 11.46 7.74
C THR A 249 12.26 12.53 8.53
N GLY A 250 11.54 12.14 9.58
CA GLY A 250 10.77 13.07 10.41
C GLY A 250 9.41 13.48 9.84
N SER A 251 9.26 13.55 8.51
CA SER A 251 8.02 13.96 7.86
C SER A 251 7.66 13.11 6.63
N GLU A 252 6.39 13.09 6.28
CA GLU A 252 5.91 12.38 5.10
C GLU A 252 6.43 12.98 3.78
N LEU A 253 6.50 14.31 3.68
CA LEU A 253 6.98 14.99 2.48
C LEU A 253 8.43 14.60 2.18
N ILE A 254 9.31 14.66 3.18
CA ILE A 254 10.70 14.28 3.01
C ILE A 254 10.83 12.79 2.69
N ALA A 255 10.04 11.93 3.33
CA ALA A 255 10.01 10.49 2.99
C ALA A 255 9.63 10.24 1.53
N LEU A 256 8.64 10.96 0.99
CA LEU A 256 8.22 10.88 -0.41
C LEU A 256 9.33 11.34 -1.38
N LEU A 257 9.96 12.48 -1.09
CA LEU A 257 11.03 13.04 -1.91
C LEU A 257 12.27 12.13 -1.89
N HIS A 258 12.61 11.61 -0.71
CA HIS A 258 13.76 10.73 -0.53
C HIS A 258 13.54 9.37 -1.22
N GLU A 259 12.38 8.72 -1.03
CA GLU A 259 12.02 7.46 -1.72
C GLU A 259 12.14 7.59 -3.25
N SER A 260 11.56 8.66 -3.82
CA SER A 260 11.59 8.90 -5.26
C SER A 260 13.01 9.01 -5.81
N SER A 261 13.92 9.63 -5.04
CA SER A 261 15.33 9.73 -5.41
C SER A 261 16.04 8.38 -5.32
N GLU A 262 15.87 7.67 -4.20
CA GLU A 262 16.52 6.38 -3.95
C GLU A 262 16.12 5.33 -5.01
N ILE A 263 14.86 5.30 -5.43
CA ILE A 263 14.41 4.43 -6.53
C ILE A 263 15.16 4.74 -7.85
N LYS A 264 15.43 6.00 -8.13
CA LYS A 264 16.12 6.45 -9.35
C LYS A 264 17.64 6.30 -9.24
N HIS A 265 18.19 6.19 -8.04
CA HIS A 265 19.60 5.93 -7.80
C HIS A 265 19.89 4.42 -7.83
N LEU A 266 19.09 3.62 -7.12
CA LEU A 266 19.33 2.20 -6.87
C LEU A 266 18.69 1.26 -7.90
N TYR A 267 17.75 1.75 -8.72
CA TYR A 267 17.02 0.96 -9.73
C TYR A 267 16.45 -0.38 -9.21
N PRO A 268 15.79 -0.41 -8.04
CA PRO A 268 15.37 -1.66 -7.41
C PRO A 268 14.41 -2.47 -8.29
N LYS A 269 14.63 -3.79 -8.30
CA LYS A 269 13.89 -4.77 -9.10
C LYS A 269 12.37 -4.65 -8.94
N PHE A 270 11.86 -4.32 -7.76
CA PHE A 270 10.43 -4.28 -7.47
C PHE A 270 9.75 -2.90 -7.60
N ASN A 271 10.48 -1.79 -7.81
CA ASN A 271 9.89 -0.44 -8.01
C ASN A 271 9.77 -0.03 -9.49
N ARG A 272 9.27 -0.91 -10.36
CA ARG A 272 9.25 -0.71 -11.84
C ARG A 272 8.71 0.65 -12.30
N ALA A 273 7.66 1.16 -11.65
CA ALA A 273 6.93 2.35 -12.09
C ALA A 273 7.74 3.66 -11.99
N GLN A 274 8.60 3.80 -10.98
CA GLN A 274 9.30 5.07 -10.67
C GLN A 274 10.78 5.08 -11.08
N ARG A 275 11.31 3.98 -11.66
CA ARG A 275 12.72 3.90 -12.07
C ARG A 275 13.09 4.88 -13.18
N LYS A 276 12.16 5.17 -14.09
CA LYS A 276 12.40 6.11 -15.20
C LYS A 276 12.01 7.51 -14.74
N ALA A 277 12.95 8.45 -14.80
CA ALA A 277 12.71 9.85 -14.41
C ALA A 277 11.67 10.60 -15.28
N GLY A 278 11.22 10.00 -16.38
CA GLY A 278 10.48 10.67 -17.44
C GLY A 278 11.36 11.67 -18.19
N GLU A 279 11.11 11.87 -19.48
CA GLU A 279 11.77 12.96 -20.19
C GLU A 279 11.09 14.28 -19.82
N ALA A 280 11.84 15.20 -19.24
CA ALA A 280 11.38 16.56 -19.03
C ALA A 280 11.30 17.30 -20.37
N VAL A 281 10.41 18.28 -20.44
CA VAL A 281 10.23 19.18 -21.58
C VAL A 281 10.78 20.54 -21.16
N GLY A 282 11.68 21.12 -21.95
CA GLY A 282 12.15 22.48 -21.76
C GLY A 282 11.36 23.43 -22.67
N LEU A 283 10.87 24.53 -22.11
CA LEU A 283 10.45 25.70 -22.89
C LEU A 283 11.70 26.54 -23.15
N PHE A 284 11.91 27.00 -24.37
CA PHE A 284 13.07 27.79 -24.79
C PHE A 284 12.68 28.81 -25.85
N SER A 285 13.58 29.78 -26.07
CA SER A 285 13.46 30.75 -27.13
C SER A 285 14.59 30.62 -28.14
N TYR A 286 14.30 30.91 -29.40
CA TYR A 286 15.30 31.05 -30.45
C TYR A 286 14.83 32.09 -31.47
N GLU A 287 15.76 32.63 -32.24
CA GLU A 287 15.47 33.59 -33.32
C GLU A 287 15.57 32.90 -34.68
N ASP A 288 14.63 33.17 -35.58
CA ASP A 288 14.68 32.66 -36.95
C ASP A 288 15.46 33.59 -37.90
N GLN A 289 15.64 33.17 -39.16
CA GLN A 289 16.36 33.95 -40.18
C GLN A 289 15.69 35.30 -40.53
N LYS A 290 14.43 35.50 -40.14
CA LYS A 290 13.69 36.75 -40.35
C LYS A 290 13.74 37.66 -39.12
N GLY A 291 14.53 37.29 -38.12
CA GLY A 291 14.67 38.02 -36.87
C GLY A 291 13.49 37.86 -35.92
N ILE A 292 12.55 36.94 -36.18
CA ILE A 292 11.38 36.74 -35.30
C ILE A 292 11.80 35.81 -34.16
N VAL A 293 11.48 36.19 -32.93
CA VAL A 293 11.75 35.35 -31.75
C VAL A 293 10.60 34.35 -31.52
N HIS A 294 10.95 33.07 -31.45
CA HIS A 294 10.02 31.96 -31.22
C HIS A 294 10.05 31.56 -29.74
N LEU A 295 8.90 31.10 -29.23
CA LEU A 295 8.83 30.32 -28.00
C LEU A 295 8.47 28.89 -28.35
N ALA A 296 9.36 27.95 -28.09
CA ALA A 296 9.20 26.56 -28.45
C ALA A 296 9.43 25.64 -27.26
N PHE A 297 8.94 24.42 -27.37
CA PHE A 297 9.21 23.40 -26.35
C PHE A 297 9.67 22.11 -27.00
N ASN A 298 10.64 21.45 -26.36
CA ASN A 298 11.15 20.16 -26.81
C ASN A 298 11.61 19.33 -25.60
N ARG A 299 12.02 18.09 -25.82
CA ARG A 299 12.71 17.29 -24.80
C ARG A 299 13.90 18.09 -24.27
N LEU A 300 14.07 18.11 -22.95
CA LEU A 300 15.08 18.94 -22.27
C LEU A 300 16.50 18.69 -22.80
N LYS A 301 16.82 17.44 -23.21
CA LYS A 301 18.12 17.08 -23.81
C LYS A 301 18.42 17.81 -25.12
N LEU A 302 17.38 18.22 -25.85
CA LEU A 302 17.45 18.91 -27.13
C LEU A 302 17.22 20.42 -26.98
N THR A 303 17.15 20.91 -25.73
CA THR A 303 16.76 22.28 -25.42
C THR A 303 17.94 23.01 -24.78
N PRO A 304 18.69 23.83 -25.55
CA PRO A 304 19.71 24.69 -24.97
C PRO A 304 19.04 25.80 -24.15
N ASN A 305 19.60 26.13 -22.98
CA ASN A 305 19.18 27.22 -22.10
C ASN A 305 17.64 27.31 -21.89
N PRO A 306 17.01 26.29 -21.28
CA PRO A 306 15.57 26.28 -21.05
C PRO A 306 15.15 27.45 -20.17
N LEU A 307 14.15 28.20 -20.62
CA LEU A 307 13.47 29.26 -19.86
C LEU A 307 12.67 28.68 -18.69
N MET A 308 12.04 27.52 -18.90
CA MET A 308 11.25 26.84 -17.88
C MET A 308 11.21 25.33 -18.15
N LYS A 309 11.14 24.53 -17.08
CA LYS A 309 11.10 23.07 -17.16
C LYS A 309 9.71 22.54 -16.82
N PHE A 310 9.22 21.63 -17.67
CA PHE A 310 7.95 20.94 -17.50
C PHE A 310 8.14 19.43 -17.53
N TYR A 311 7.14 18.71 -17.01
CA TYR A 311 7.15 17.25 -16.92
C TYR A 311 6.01 16.59 -17.70
N SER A 312 5.29 17.38 -18.49
CA SER A 312 4.36 16.90 -19.49
C SER A 312 4.23 17.96 -20.59
N ILE A 313 4.03 17.50 -21.83
CA ILE A 313 3.76 18.39 -22.97
C ILE A 313 2.49 19.20 -22.71
N ALA A 314 1.44 18.58 -22.16
CA ALA A 314 0.19 19.27 -21.84
C ALA A 314 0.37 20.46 -20.88
N ALA A 315 1.16 20.29 -19.82
CA ALA A 315 1.42 21.38 -18.87
C ALA A 315 2.26 22.51 -19.50
N CYS A 316 3.27 22.17 -20.30
CA CYS A 316 4.07 23.15 -21.03
C CYS A 316 3.20 23.94 -22.02
N ARG A 317 2.37 23.22 -22.79
CA ARG A 317 1.45 23.79 -23.76
C ARG A 317 0.41 24.70 -23.10
N SER A 318 -0.22 24.27 -22.01
CA SER A 318 -1.20 25.07 -21.28
C SER A 318 -0.59 26.34 -20.70
N MET A 319 0.65 26.27 -20.19
CA MET A 319 1.36 27.48 -19.75
C MET A 319 1.67 28.41 -20.94
N LEU A 320 2.15 27.86 -22.05
CA LEU A 320 2.45 28.64 -23.25
C LEU A 320 1.20 29.26 -23.87
N GLU A 321 0.05 28.59 -23.82
CA GLU A 321 -1.26 29.14 -24.21
C GLU A 321 -1.62 30.37 -23.36
N LYS A 322 -1.46 30.29 -22.03
CA LYS A 322 -1.66 31.45 -21.14
C LYS A 322 -0.70 32.60 -21.43
N VAL A 323 0.58 32.31 -21.68
CA VAL A 323 1.56 33.34 -22.04
C VAL A 323 1.18 33.99 -23.37
N CYS A 324 0.73 33.22 -24.35
CA CYS A 324 0.27 33.76 -25.64
C CYS A 324 -0.93 34.68 -25.47
N GLU A 325 -1.88 34.31 -24.60
CA GLU A 325 -3.06 35.12 -24.30
C GLU A 325 -2.68 36.43 -23.58
N VAL A 326 -1.89 36.36 -22.51
CA VAL A 326 -1.53 37.52 -21.69
C VAL A 326 -0.66 38.53 -22.44
N PHE A 327 0.27 38.07 -23.27
CA PHE A 327 1.21 38.93 -23.99
C PHE A 327 0.82 39.14 -25.47
N GLU A 328 -0.37 38.69 -25.87
CA GLU A 328 -0.89 38.80 -27.24
C GLU A 328 0.11 38.26 -28.28
N LEU A 329 0.77 37.14 -27.95
CA LEU A 329 1.76 36.51 -28.81
C LEU A 329 1.07 35.65 -29.88
N CYS A 330 1.78 35.39 -30.96
CA CYS A 330 1.25 34.62 -32.07
C CYS A 330 1.41 33.12 -31.78
N PRO A 331 0.31 32.33 -31.70
CA PRO A 331 0.38 30.89 -31.42
C PRO A 331 1.20 30.09 -32.45
N LYS A 332 1.32 30.60 -33.68
CA LYS A 332 2.16 30.01 -34.73
C LYS A 332 3.65 30.09 -34.36
N TYR A 333 4.11 31.26 -33.94
CA TYR A 333 5.51 31.48 -33.51
C TYR A 333 5.79 30.99 -32.08
N CYS A 334 4.73 30.61 -31.35
CA CYS A 334 4.82 29.89 -30.08
C CYS A 334 4.66 28.37 -30.25
N HIS A 335 4.70 27.83 -31.49
CA HIS A 335 4.60 26.40 -31.78
C HIS A 335 3.34 25.70 -31.22
N LEU A 336 2.29 26.47 -30.93
CA LEU A 336 0.98 25.95 -30.51
C LEU A 336 0.12 25.54 -31.71
N GLN A 337 0.41 26.12 -32.88
CA GLN A 337 -0.24 25.84 -34.15
C GLN A 337 0.82 25.62 -35.23
N THR A 338 0.81 24.43 -35.84
CA THR A 338 1.70 24.07 -36.95
C THR A 338 0.93 24.09 -38.27
N ASN A 339 1.65 24.29 -39.38
CA ASN A 339 1.10 24.21 -40.75
C ASN A 339 -0.05 25.18 -41.08
N VAL A 340 -0.09 26.35 -40.45
CA VAL A 340 -1.08 27.39 -40.75
C VAL A 340 -0.44 28.66 -41.32
N ASN A 341 -1.09 29.25 -42.34
CA ASN A 341 -0.64 30.51 -42.93
C ASN A 341 -0.90 31.69 -41.97
N ALA A 342 -2.10 31.76 -41.40
CA ALA A 342 -2.49 32.69 -40.34
C ALA A 342 -2.93 31.93 -39.09
N CYS A 343 -2.61 32.42 -37.90
CA CYS A 343 -3.00 31.77 -36.64
C CYS A 343 -4.47 32.05 -36.29
N PHE A 344 -5.09 31.14 -35.54
CA PHE A 344 -6.49 31.28 -35.12
C PHE A 344 -6.72 32.49 -34.19
N HIS A 345 -5.73 32.84 -33.37
CA HIS A 345 -5.84 34.01 -32.48
C HIS A 345 -5.92 35.32 -33.26
N TYR A 346 -5.30 35.42 -34.44
CA TYR A 346 -5.47 36.59 -35.29
C TYR A 346 -6.91 36.70 -35.83
N GLN A 347 -7.56 35.56 -36.13
CA GLN A 347 -8.98 35.53 -36.54
C GLN A 347 -9.92 35.97 -35.40
N LEU A 348 -9.48 35.80 -34.14
CA LEU A 348 -10.19 36.23 -32.94
C LEU A 348 -9.70 37.59 -32.38
N GLN A 349 -8.81 38.31 -33.08
CA GLN A 349 -8.15 39.55 -32.61
C GLN A 349 -7.35 39.43 -31.29
N GLN A 350 -6.93 38.22 -30.93
CA GLN A 350 -6.14 37.90 -29.74
C GLN A 350 -4.62 37.92 -30.00
N CYS A 351 -4.18 38.36 -31.18
CA CYS A 351 -2.78 38.70 -31.46
C CYS A 351 -2.69 39.77 -32.57
N LYS A 352 -1.54 40.46 -32.68
CA LYS A 352 -1.36 41.61 -33.59
C LYS A 352 -0.97 41.24 -35.03
N GLY A 353 -1.02 39.97 -35.39
CA GLY A 353 -0.94 39.55 -36.80
C GLY A 353 0.46 39.55 -37.42
N ILE A 354 1.53 39.34 -36.63
CA ILE A 354 2.90 39.13 -37.14
C ILE A 354 2.96 38.01 -38.21
N CYS A 355 2.14 36.95 -38.08
CA CYS A 355 2.08 35.86 -39.06
C CYS A 355 1.49 36.27 -40.43
N THR A 356 0.77 37.40 -40.47
CA THR A 356 0.18 37.98 -41.69
C THR A 356 0.89 39.27 -42.14
N GLY A 357 2.03 39.61 -41.51
CA GLY A 357 2.81 40.81 -41.83
C GLY A 357 2.16 42.13 -41.39
N LYS A 358 1.16 42.10 -40.49
CA LYS A 358 0.46 43.30 -40.00
C LYS A 358 1.13 43.97 -38.80
N GLU A 359 2.10 43.29 -38.21
CA GLU A 359 2.89 43.77 -37.08
C GLU A 359 4.37 43.71 -37.46
N ALA A 360 5.12 44.73 -37.05
CA ALA A 360 6.57 44.77 -37.20
C ALA A 360 7.27 43.78 -36.26
N VAL A 361 8.37 43.20 -36.73
CA VAL A 361 9.15 42.18 -36.00
C VAL A 361 9.63 42.71 -34.65
N GLU A 362 10.10 43.95 -34.59
CA GLU A 362 10.61 44.58 -33.38
C GLU A 362 9.52 44.72 -32.31
N SER A 363 8.30 45.08 -32.72
CA SER A 363 7.14 45.25 -31.83
C SER A 363 6.70 43.91 -31.24
N TYR A 364 6.70 42.86 -32.06
CA TYR A 364 6.41 41.50 -31.63
C TYR A 364 7.48 40.99 -30.65
N ASN A 365 8.77 41.10 -31.02
CA ASN A 365 9.88 40.61 -30.21
C ASN A 365 9.94 41.30 -28.85
N LYS A 366 9.62 42.60 -28.76
CA LYS A 366 9.54 43.30 -27.46
C LYS A 366 8.59 42.61 -26.49
N ARG A 367 7.40 42.21 -26.94
CA ARG A 367 6.43 41.46 -26.10
C ARG A 367 6.92 40.06 -25.78
N VAL A 368 7.63 39.40 -26.68
CA VAL A 368 8.25 38.10 -26.40
C VAL A 368 9.29 38.25 -25.28
N TYR A 369 10.13 39.27 -25.29
CA TYR A 369 11.09 39.51 -24.21
C TYR A 369 10.42 39.88 -22.87
N GLU A 370 9.33 40.65 -22.90
CA GLU A 370 8.51 40.92 -21.70
C GLU A 370 7.91 39.63 -21.15
N ALA A 371 7.41 38.75 -22.01
CA ALA A 371 6.90 37.43 -21.65
C ALA A 371 8.00 36.55 -21.03
N ILE A 372 9.18 36.48 -21.65
CA ILE A 372 10.34 35.74 -21.14
C ILE A 372 10.75 36.27 -19.76
N LYS A 373 10.79 37.59 -19.57
CA LYS A 373 11.11 38.21 -18.28
C LYS A 373 10.06 37.84 -17.22
N SER A 374 8.78 37.80 -17.58
CA SER A 374 7.71 37.37 -16.66
C SER A 374 7.81 35.90 -16.28
N LEU A 375 8.24 35.04 -17.21
CA LEU A 375 8.45 33.61 -16.96
C LEU A 375 9.61 33.36 -16.00
N GLY A 376 10.67 34.16 -16.09
CA GLY A 376 11.79 34.15 -15.14
C GLY A 376 11.46 34.74 -13.76
N LEU A 377 10.32 35.43 -13.62
CA LEU A 377 9.83 36.01 -12.36
C LEU A 377 8.78 35.14 -11.64
N GLN A 378 8.16 34.15 -12.32
CA GLN A 378 7.19 33.22 -11.72
C GLN A 378 7.83 32.02 -11.01
N THR A 379 8.99 32.24 -10.42
CA THR A 379 9.84 31.19 -9.87
C THR A 379 10.19 31.54 -8.42
N GLU A 380 9.20 31.54 -7.55
CA GLU A 380 9.41 31.84 -6.13
C GLU A 380 10.44 30.87 -5.53
N ASN A 381 11.42 31.44 -4.83
CA ASN A 381 12.29 30.67 -3.95
C ASN A 381 11.47 30.29 -2.73
N LEU A 382 11.34 28.99 -2.48
CA LEU A 382 10.46 28.46 -1.44
C LEU A 382 11.21 27.47 -0.57
N VAL A 383 11.05 27.61 0.74
CA VAL A 383 11.48 26.63 1.73
C VAL A 383 10.24 26.04 2.37
N ILE A 384 10.00 24.75 2.14
CA ILE A 384 8.94 24.03 2.82
C ILE A 384 9.53 23.43 4.10
N LYS A 385 9.16 23.99 5.25
CA LYS A 385 9.62 23.51 6.57
C LYS A 385 8.72 22.37 7.04
N GLU A 386 9.33 21.36 7.65
CA GLU A 386 8.72 20.11 8.05
C GLU A 386 9.28 19.61 9.38
N SER A 387 8.62 18.63 9.97
CA SER A 387 9.15 17.96 11.17
C SER A 387 10.50 17.29 10.88
N GLY A 388 11.50 17.54 11.72
CA GLY A 388 12.80 16.88 11.63
C GLY A 388 12.79 15.45 12.22
N ARG A 389 13.91 14.74 12.12
CA ARG A 389 14.06 13.34 12.61
C ARG A 389 14.01 13.26 14.13
N ASN A 390 14.30 14.36 14.81
CA ASN A 390 14.19 14.50 16.26
C ASN A 390 13.70 15.91 16.63
N ASN A 391 13.43 16.13 17.92
CA ASN A 391 12.81 17.38 18.40
C ASN A 391 13.70 18.62 18.32
N LYS A 392 15.01 18.47 18.07
CA LYS A 392 15.99 19.58 18.01
C LYS A 392 16.20 20.13 16.59
N GLU A 393 15.76 19.42 15.57
CA GLU A 393 15.94 19.82 14.16
C GLU A 393 14.60 20.06 13.44
N ILE A 394 14.68 20.82 12.36
CA ILE A 394 13.63 21.05 11.38
C ILE A 394 14.09 20.39 10.08
N GLY A 395 13.22 19.58 9.48
CA GLY A 395 13.43 19.09 8.12
C GLY A 395 12.96 20.14 7.12
N PHE A 396 13.58 20.24 5.96
CA PHE A 396 13.11 21.18 4.93
C PHE A 396 13.29 20.63 3.53
N ALA A 397 12.47 21.12 2.59
CA ALA A 397 12.64 20.95 1.15
C ALA A 397 12.88 22.33 0.52
N LEU A 398 13.96 22.46 -0.26
CA LEU A 398 14.36 23.72 -0.91
C LEU A 398 13.99 23.71 -2.39
N ILE A 399 13.29 24.76 -2.81
CA ILE A 399 13.00 25.06 -4.20
C ILE A 399 13.61 26.43 -4.50
N LEU A 400 14.51 26.49 -5.47
CA LEU A 400 15.07 27.75 -5.97
C LEU A 400 14.69 27.91 -7.44
N ASN A 401 14.19 29.08 -7.79
CA ASN A 401 13.68 29.39 -9.11
C ASN A 401 12.72 28.29 -9.64
N GLY A 402 11.80 27.80 -8.80
CA GLY A 402 10.85 26.74 -9.16
C GLY A 402 11.47 25.35 -9.38
N ILE A 403 12.78 25.22 -9.20
CA ILE A 403 13.52 23.96 -9.34
C ILE A 403 13.82 23.42 -7.95
N TYR A 404 13.36 22.19 -7.71
CA TYR A 404 13.70 21.47 -6.49
C TYR A 404 15.20 21.21 -6.41
N GLN A 405 15.84 21.69 -5.34
CA GLN A 405 17.27 21.55 -5.10
C GLN A 405 17.59 20.31 -4.24
N GLY A 406 16.67 19.93 -3.37
CA GLY A 406 16.86 18.83 -2.43
C GLY A 406 16.15 19.06 -1.11
N PHE A 407 16.43 18.18 -0.15
CA PHE A 407 15.93 18.30 1.23
C PHE A 407 17.10 18.26 2.21
N GLY A 408 16.90 18.78 3.41
CA GLY A 408 17.93 18.83 4.43
C GLY A 408 17.34 18.92 5.83
N TYR A 409 18.24 19.09 6.82
CA TYR A 409 17.88 19.31 8.21
C TYR A 409 18.74 20.43 8.78
N VAL A 410 18.12 21.31 9.57
CA VAL A 410 18.80 22.40 10.30
C VAL A 410 18.40 22.35 11.78
N ASP A 411 19.27 22.87 12.65
CA ASP A 411 18.95 22.99 14.08
C ASP A 411 17.87 24.07 14.27
N LYS A 412 16.92 23.84 15.19
CA LYS A 412 15.84 24.79 15.50
C LYS A 412 16.33 26.15 15.97
N ASN A 413 17.53 26.21 16.54
CA ASN A 413 18.11 27.43 17.09
C ASN A 413 18.91 28.23 16.06
N GLN A 414 19.09 27.70 14.83
CA GLN A 414 19.73 28.47 13.76
C GLN A 414 18.74 29.47 13.17
N ASP A 415 19.18 30.73 13.09
CA ASP A 415 18.43 31.80 12.43
C ASP A 415 18.56 31.65 10.91
N MET A 416 17.44 31.35 10.25
CA MET A 416 17.36 31.08 8.82
C MET A 416 16.23 31.92 8.23
N LYS A 417 16.59 32.99 7.50
CA LYS A 417 15.64 34.02 7.05
C LYS A 417 15.33 33.88 5.58
N GLU A 418 16.37 33.69 4.77
CA GLU A 418 16.26 33.66 3.33
C GLU A 418 16.37 32.22 2.80
N PRO A 419 15.69 31.87 1.70
CA PRO A 419 15.81 30.55 1.09
C PRO A 419 17.25 30.11 0.78
N ASN A 420 18.14 31.06 0.49
CA ASN A 420 19.55 30.77 0.22
C ASN A 420 20.34 30.34 1.46
N ASP A 421 19.89 30.69 2.68
CA ASP A 421 20.54 30.29 3.94
C ASP A 421 20.52 28.77 4.14
N TYR A 422 19.52 28.10 3.53
CA TYR A 422 19.34 26.65 3.61
C TYR A 422 20.27 25.87 2.67
N LEU A 423 20.83 26.52 1.65
CA LEU A 423 21.60 25.87 0.58
C LEU A 423 22.77 25.00 1.10
N PRO A 424 23.57 25.43 2.10
CA PRO A 424 24.66 24.62 2.66
C PRO A 424 24.21 23.32 3.35
N TYR A 425 22.94 23.25 3.77
CA TYR A 425 22.37 22.13 4.52
C TYR A 425 21.54 21.18 3.64
N VAL A 426 21.41 21.49 2.35
CA VAL A 426 20.67 20.66 1.39
C VAL A 426 21.48 19.41 1.05
N LYS A 427 20.84 18.25 1.14
CA LYS A 427 21.29 17.04 0.43
C LYS A 427 20.78 17.15 -1.03
N PRO A 428 21.64 17.42 -2.02
CA PRO A 428 21.18 17.72 -3.37
C PRO A 428 20.44 16.54 -3.99
N GLN A 429 19.32 16.81 -4.68
CA GLN A 429 18.51 15.80 -5.34
C GLN A 429 18.09 16.26 -6.74
N LYS A 430 17.88 15.32 -7.65
CA LYS A 430 17.43 15.65 -9.00
C LYS A 430 15.95 16.05 -9.00
N ASP A 431 15.65 17.20 -9.56
CA ASP A 431 14.27 17.59 -9.86
C ASP A 431 13.70 16.72 -11.00
N THR A 432 12.64 15.97 -10.69
CA THR A 432 12.01 14.99 -11.60
C THR A 432 10.50 15.13 -11.64
N ARG A 433 9.85 14.44 -12.59
CA ARG A 433 8.39 14.47 -12.73
C ARG A 433 7.68 14.04 -11.45
N ASP A 434 8.17 12.99 -10.81
CA ASP A 434 7.59 12.48 -9.57
C ASP A 434 7.74 13.50 -8.44
N VAL A 435 8.91 14.14 -8.33
CA VAL A 435 9.16 15.22 -7.35
C VAL A 435 8.16 16.35 -7.53
N GLN A 436 7.98 16.85 -8.75
CA GLN A 436 7.00 17.92 -8.98
C GLN A 436 5.57 17.50 -8.70
N ARG A 437 5.19 16.25 -8.97
CA ARG A 437 3.87 15.74 -8.59
C ARG A 437 3.71 15.71 -7.07
N ILE A 438 4.73 15.28 -6.34
CA ILE A 438 4.76 15.26 -4.88
C ILE A 438 4.59 16.69 -4.34
N LEU A 439 5.42 17.63 -4.80
CA LEU A 439 5.40 19.02 -4.37
C LEU A 439 4.05 19.69 -4.68
N LYS A 440 3.51 19.54 -5.89
CA LYS A 440 2.21 20.11 -6.27
C LYS A 440 1.06 19.57 -5.41
N SER A 441 1.03 18.25 -5.18
CA SER A 441 -0.01 17.64 -4.34
C SER A 441 0.11 18.11 -2.90
N TYR A 442 1.33 18.27 -2.39
CA TYR A 442 1.58 18.76 -1.04
C TYR A 442 1.14 20.22 -0.89
N LEU A 443 1.55 21.11 -1.81
CA LEU A 443 1.20 22.53 -1.79
C LEU A 443 -0.31 22.75 -1.95
N ALA A 444 -0.98 21.97 -2.81
CA ALA A 444 -2.43 22.06 -2.97
C ALA A 444 -3.19 21.69 -1.69
N ASN A 445 -2.74 20.66 -0.97
CA ASN A 445 -3.36 20.21 0.27
C ASN A 445 -3.05 21.12 1.48
N ASN A 446 -1.96 21.90 1.40
CA ASN A 446 -1.48 22.78 2.49
C ASN A 446 -1.56 24.28 2.13
N ALA A 447 -2.35 24.64 1.12
CA ALA A 447 -2.46 26.02 0.62
C ALA A 447 -2.93 27.04 1.67
N ASN A 448 -3.58 26.59 2.76
CA ASN A 448 -3.99 27.44 3.87
C ASN A 448 -2.90 27.62 4.96
N THR A 449 -1.87 26.77 4.98
CA THR A 449 -0.86 26.72 6.05
C THR A 449 0.46 27.41 5.68
N LEU A 450 0.67 27.71 4.40
CA LEU A 450 1.93 28.28 3.85
C LEU A 450 1.88 29.81 3.69
N LYS A 451 0.79 30.46 4.09
CA LYS A 451 0.62 31.93 4.04
C LYS A 451 0.96 32.65 5.36
N SER A 452 1.56 31.95 6.33
CA SER A 452 1.94 32.51 7.64
C SER A 452 3.44 32.74 7.74
#